data_AF-K1SEX5-F1
#
_entry.id   AF-K1SEX5-F1
#
_cell.length_a   1.000
_cell.length_b   1.000
_cell.length_c   1.000
_cell.angle_alpha   90.00
_cell.angle_beta   90.00
_cell.angle_gamma   90.00
#
_symmetry.space_group_name_H-M   'P 1'
#
loop_
_entity.id
_entity.type
_entity.pdbx_description
1 polymer ?
#
loop_
_entity_poly.entity_id
_entity_poly.type
_entity_poly.pdbx_seq_one_letter_code
_entity_poly.pdbx_strand_id
1 'polypeptide(L)'
;MAEMKFSTSSSDTKEFNGKKAGKIAVIAVIAVALIIVLFNCFSIVNEGFIGVKYTFGKITQDNLAPGLNFCIPFIEEIRQVDTREQI
;
A
#
# COMPACT_ATOMS: atom_id res chain seq x y z
N MET A 1 46.30 -36.64 18.55
CA MET A 1 45.26 -36.01 19.39
C MET A 1 44.99 -34.63 18.81
N ALA A 2 43.88 -34.46 18.09
CA ALA A 2 43.49 -33.19 17.51
C ALA A 2 42.51 -32.50 18.48
N GLU A 3 42.89 -31.33 18.99
CA GLU A 3 41.99 -30.48 19.77
C GLU A 3 41.05 -29.76 18.80
N MET A 4 39.81 -30.22 18.74
CA MET A 4 38.76 -29.56 17.97
C MET A 4 38.24 -28.39 18.81
N LYS A 5 38.72 -27.16 18.53
CA LYS A 5 38.16 -25.94 19.12
C LYS A 5 36.83 -25.60 18.44
N PHE A 6 35.73 -26.00 19.08
CA PHE A 6 34.38 -25.56 18.74
C PHE A 6 34.26 -24.07 19.03
N SER A 7 34.35 -23.23 17.99
CA SER A 7 34.04 -21.81 18.10
C SER A 7 32.52 -21.67 18.19
N THR A 8 32.01 -21.41 19.39
CA THR A 8 30.67 -20.88 19.57
C THR A 8 30.63 -19.50 18.91
N SER A 9 30.01 -19.40 17.74
CA SER A 9 29.59 -18.12 17.19
C SER A 9 28.48 -17.58 18.10
N SER A 10 28.88 -16.79 19.09
CA SER A 10 28.00 -15.93 19.85
C SER A 10 27.31 -15.01 18.87
N SER A 11 26.02 -15.25 18.62
CA SER A 11 25.14 -14.38 17.86
C SER A 11 25.20 -13.00 18.48
N ASP A 12 25.67 -12.02 17.71
CA ASP A 12 25.61 -10.60 18.02
C ASP A 12 24.16 -10.19 18.29
N THR A 13 23.73 -10.25 19.56
CA THR A 13 22.57 -9.50 20.02
C THR A 13 22.93 -8.03 19.96
N LYS A 14 22.64 -7.40 18.81
CA LYS A 14 22.71 -5.94 18.66
C LYS A 14 21.84 -5.31 19.75
N GLU A 15 22.49 -4.77 20.77
CA GLU A 15 21.84 -3.89 21.75
C GLU A 15 21.33 -2.64 21.02
N PHE A 16 20.03 -2.65 20.75
CA PHE A 16 19.33 -1.49 20.23
C PHE A 16 19.14 -0.48 21.36
N ASN A 17 20.00 0.55 21.35
CA ASN A 17 19.93 1.71 22.23
C ASN A 17 18.50 2.30 22.25
N GLY A 18 17.73 2.01 23.31
CA GLY A 18 16.25 2.13 23.33
C GLY A 18 15.68 3.50 22.95
N LYS A 19 16.44 4.59 23.15
CA LYS A 19 16.02 5.95 22.75
C LYS A 19 16.22 6.23 21.26
N LYS A 20 17.26 5.66 20.63
CA LYS A 20 17.49 5.75 19.17
C LYS A 20 16.68 4.70 18.42
N ALA A 21 16.55 3.50 19.00
CA ALA A 21 15.75 2.41 18.49
C ALA A 21 14.26 2.79 18.39
N GLY A 22 13.73 3.51 19.38
CA GLY A 22 12.36 4.03 19.31
C GLY A 22 12.14 5.00 18.14
N LYS A 23 13.07 5.95 17.93
CA LYS A 23 13.02 6.87 16.77
C LYS A 23 13.12 6.13 15.43
N ILE A 24 14.01 5.15 15.32
CA ILE A 24 14.18 4.34 14.10
C ILE A 24 12.92 3.50 13.84
N ALA A 25 12.31 2.94 14.88
CA ALA A 25 11.07 2.19 14.77
C ALA A 25 9.92 3.07 14.26
N VAL A 26 9.77 4.29 14.79
CA VAL A 26 8.74 5.24 14.32
C VAL A 26 8.96 5.60 12.84
N ILE A 27 10.20 5.89 12.44
CA ILE A 27 10.53 6.19 11.04
C ILE A 27 10.23 4.99 10.14
N ALA A 28 10.56 3.77 10.57
CA ALA A 28 10.28 2.55 9.82
C ALA A 28 8.77 2.35 9.62
N VAL A 29 7.95 2.57 10.66
CA VAL A 29 6.49 2.47 10.57
C VAL A 29 5.91 3.49 9.60
N ILE A 30 6.36 4.74 9.67
CA ILE A 30 5.92 5.80 8.74
C ILE A 30 6.31 5.44 7.30
N ALA A 31 7.52 4.95 7.08
CA ALA A 31 7.98 4.54 5.74
C ALA A 31 7.12 3.42 5.17
N VAL A 32 6.79 2.40 5.97
CA VAL A 32 5.90 1.31 5.55
C VAL A 32 4.49 1.82 5.25
N ALA A 33 3.95 2.71 6.09
CA ALA A 33 2.63 3.30 5.85
C ALA A 33 2.59 4.09 4.53
N LEU A 34 3.62 4.89 4.22
CA LEU A 34 3.72 5.62 2.95
C LEU A 34 3.75 4.67 1.75
N ILE A 35 4.50 3.58 1.84
CA ILE A 35 4.56 2.56 0.78
C ILE A 35 3.17 1.96 0.56
N ILE A 36 2.47 1.57 1.61
CA ILE A 36 1.12 1.01 1.52
C ILE A 36 0.18 2.00 0.84
N VAL A 37 0.22 3.28 1.23
CA VAL A 37 -0.61 4.32 0.62
C VAL A 37 -0.33 4.46 -0.88
N LEU A 38 0.95 4.50 -1.28
CA LEU A 38 1.34 4.60 -2.69
C LEU A 38 0.83 3.43 -3.54
N PHE A 39 0.89 2.21 -3.01
CA PHE A 39 0.38 1.02 -3.71
C PHE A 39 -1.15 0.95 -3.75
N ASN A 40 -1.84 1.54 -2.78
CA ASN A 40 -3.31 1.60 -2.75
C ASN A 40 -3.89 2.72 -3.64
N CYS A 41 -3.06 3.55 -4.28
CA CYS A 41 -3.54 4.60 -5.18
C CYS A 41 -4.05 4.08 -6.54
N PHE A 42 -4.07 2.77 -6.75
CA PHE A 42 -4.46 2.17 -8.02
C PHE A 42 -5.78 1.43 -7.86
N SER A 43 -6.74 1.74 -8.73
CA SER A 43 -8.02 1.04 -8.85
C SER A 43 -8.21 0.55 -10.27
N ILE A 44 -8.84 -0.60 -10.43
CA ILE A 44 -9.05 -1.25 -11.72
C ILE A 44 -10.54 -1.20 -12.03
N VAL A 45 -10.88 -0.65 -13.19
CA VAL A 45 -12.24 -0.64 -13.74
C VAL A 45 -12.34 -1.78 -14.74
N ASN A 46 -13.37 -2.62 -14.60
CA ASN A 46 -13.56 -3.78 -15.46
C ASN A 46 -14.10 -3.34 -16.82
N GLU A 47 -13.76 -4.11 -17.87
CA GLU A 47 -14.38 -3.96 -19.18
C GLU A 47 -15.90 -4.23 -19.11
N GLY A 48 -16.69 -3.45 -19.85
CA GLY A 48 -18.15 -3.50 -19.80
C GLY A 48 -18.81 -2.60 -18.75
N PHE A 49 -18.02 -1.95 -17.89
CA PHE A 49 -18.47 -0.96 -16.92
C PHE A 49 -17.78 0.39 -17.17
N ILE A 50 -18.44 1.48 -16.79
CA ILE A 50 -17.83 2.81 -16.72
C ILE A 50 -17.52 3.14 -15.26
N GLY A 51 -16.30 3.63 -15.00
CA GLY A 51 -15.93 4.12 -13.69
C GLY A 51 -16.48 5.53 -13.44
N VAL A 52 -17.07 5.75 -12.27
CA VAL A 52 -17.44 7.06 -11.75
C VAL A 52 -16.59 7.33 -10.51
N LYS A 53 -15.80 8.39 -10.56
CA LYS A 53 -14.92 8.85 -9.49
C LYS A 53 -15.64 9.84 -8.59
N TYR A 54 -15.72 9.48 -7.32
CA TYR A 54 -16.24 10.29 -6.24
C TYR A 54 -15.09 10.82 -5.39
N THR A 55 -15.10 12.11 -5.08
CA THR A 55 -14.15 12.75 -4.17
C THR A 55 -14.98 13.37 -3.03
N PHE A 56 -14.83 12.87 -1.80
CA PHE A 56 -15.68 13.28 -0.66
C PHE A 56 -17.20 13.21 -0.94
N GLY A 57 -17.64 12.20 -1.71
CA GLY A 57 -19.05 12.01 -2.07
C GLY A 57 -19.55 12.90 -3.22
N LYS A 58 -18.72 13.79 -3.77
CA LYS A 58 -19.02 14.55 -4.98
C LYS A 58 -18.51 13.80 -6.22
N ILE A 59 -19.30 13.77 -7.29
CA ILE A 59 -18.87 13.27 -8.59
C ILE A 59 -17.85 14.26 -9.17
N THR A 60 -16.62 13.79 -9.36
CA THR A 60 -15.53 14.57 -9.98
C THR A 60 -15.30 14.14 -11.41
N GLN A 61 -15.57 12.87 -11.73
CA GLN A 61 -15.40 12.31 -13.06
C GLN A 61 -16.38 11.14 -13.23
N ASP A 62 -17.08 11.08 -14.35
CA ASP A 62 -18.21 10.16 -14.58
C ASP A 62 -17.99 9.22 -15.78
N ASN A 63 -16.89 9.40 -16.52
CA ASN A 63 -16.56 8.58 -17.69
C ASN A 63 -15.12 8.06 -17.61
N LEU A 64 -14.81 7.35 -16.53
CA LEU A 64 -13.51 6.72 -16.36
C LEU A 64 -13.44 5.46 -17.23
N ALA A 65 -12.47 5.44 -18.14
CA ALA A 65 -12.27 4.32 -19.06
C ALA A 65 -11.89 3.04 -18.29
N PRO A 66 -12.25 1.86 -18.81
CA PRO A 66 -11.80 0.58 -18.28
C PRO A 66 -10.27 0.49 -18.22
N GLY A 67 -9.77 -0.20 -17.20
CA GLY A 67 -8.34 -0.38 -16.96
C GLY A 67 -7.83 0.23 -15.66
N LEU A 68 -6.52 0.44 -15.60
CA LEU A 68 -5.83 0.95 -14.41
C LEU A 68 -6.06 2.46 -14.30
N ASN A 69 -6.74 2.86 -13.23
CA ASN A 69 -7.02 4.25 -12.91
C ASN A 69 -6.35 4.63 -11.59
N PHE A 70 -5.84 5.85 -11.52
CA PHE A 70 -5.28 6.40 -10.30
C PHE A 70 -6.39 7.04 -9.46
N CYS A 71 -6.43 6.70 -8.18
CA CYS A 71 -7.29 7.34 -7.19
C CYS A 71 -6.53 7.54 -5.89
N ILE A 72 -6.79 8.64 -5.19
CA ILE A 72 -6.22 8.86 -3.87
C ILE A 72 -6.97 8.00 -2.86
N PRO A 73 -6.30 7.05 -2.18
CA PRO A 73 -6.96 6.21 -1.20
C PRO A 73 -7.54 7.09 -0.07
N PHE A 74 -8.63 6.64 0.55
CA PHE A 74 -9.40 7.32 1.61
C PHE A 74 -10.26 8.51 1.18
N ILE A 75 -9.88 9.26 0.14
CA ILE A 75 -10.59 10.48 -0.29
C ILE A 75 -11.41 10.22 -1.55
N GLU A 76 -10.85 9.44 -2.46
CA GLU A 76 -11.45 9.12 -3.73
C GLU A 76 -11.95 7.67 -3.77
N GLU A 77 -13.15 7.49 -4.33
CA GLU A 77 -13.78 6.18 -4.55
C GLU A 77 -14.15 6.07 -6.03
N ILE A 78 -13.75 4.99 -6.70
CA ILE A 78 -14.19 4.69 -8.06
C ILE A 78 -15.26 3.61 -7.98
N ARG A 79 -16.50 3.96 -8.34
CA ARG A 79 -17.60 2.99 -8.48
C ARG A 79 -17.80 2.63 -9.95
N GLN A 80 -18.02 1.36 -10.20
CA GLN A 80 -18.30 0.86 -11.54
C GLN A 80 -19.82 0.89 -11.76
N VAL A 81 -20.25 1.55 -12.83
CA VAL A 81 -21.64 1.63 -13.25
C VAL A 81 -21.78 0.81 -14.53
N ASP A 82 -22.79 -0.06 -14.56
CA ASP A 82 -23.09 -0.85 -15.74
C ASP A 82 -23.70 0.05 -16.81
N THR A 83 -23.10 0.06 -18.00
CA THR A 83 -23.57 0.84 -19.15
C THR A 83 -24.18 -0.02 -20.23
N ARG A 84 -24.44 -1.29 -19.95
CA ARG A 84 -25.17 -2.17 -20.85
C ARG A 84 -26.63 -1.74 -20.88
N GLU A 85 -27.17 -1.59 -22.09
CA GLU A 85 -28.60 -1.33 -22.25
C GLU A 85 -29.40 -2.50 -21.69
N GLN A 86 -30.31 -2.21 -20.76
CA GLN A 86 -31.34 -3.16 -20.32
C GLN A 86 -32.42 -3.16 -21.39
N ILE A 87 -32.29 -4.06 -22.36
CA ILE A 87 -33.34 -4.40 -23.32
C ILE A 87 -34.23 -5.53 -22.79
#